data_AF-N8YQT1-F1
#
_entry.id   AF-N8YQT1-F1
#
_cell.length_a   1.000
_cell.length_b   1.000
_cell.length_c   1.000
_cell.angle_alpha   90.00
_cell.angle_beta   90.00
_cell.angle_gamma   90.00
#
_symmetry.space_group_name_H-M   'P 1'
#
loop_
_entity.id
_entity.type
_entity.pdbx_description
1 polymer ?
#
loop_
_entity_poly.entity_id
_entity_poly.type
_entity_poly.pdbx_seq_one_letter_code
_entity_poly.pdbx_strand_id
1 'polypeptide(L)'
;MGTTLASVMTTPADPNKKRHDVVIKMVKLANYQINLRSFHPNKQFEAKGFFFHGDNRGFSLGTSYFLTKANQKVPIDGVTSRVWSRSNINLAQINQSQSLPRPIVESNTSGPLRIAGVPILGHDEDYKDKKYKPTGTLKVTVPDVKFESPRSFNFTSHYHGKNYAFAMSRTVYDYTGKSFVPDLDVRHELMIRVERINKYMDITSLVYGDGFPNTEGFIQDAQGNKIFIGVHIRIGTPATHLFGDNKRLMWANAIRIGLKEDGTFANTLWVFAQGLGGPKEYRDDYGLTIERKGNITRRMVEPLTQQATIFFWNFQEISAITKKNYKAPFRLKIDNDLSGIENQLFESFKTPPILKTTVQDWNNMFLQQNPNEGRSKAIFQLDDSKWKKTEDDNGTK
;
A
#
# COMPACT_ATOMS: atom_id res chain seq x y z
N MET A 1 -31.62 15.92 -6.53
CA MET A 1 -32.53 16.46 -5.50
C MET A 1 -31.69 16.71 -4.26
N GLY A 2 -31.57 17.95 -3.80
CA GLY A 2 -30.86 18.26 -2.56
C GLY A 2 -31.72 17.88 -1.36
N THR A 3 -31.19 17.12 -0.41
CA THR A 3 -31.88 16.79 0.82
C THR A 3 -31.72 17.95 1.79
N THR A 4 -32.80 18.59 2.22
CA THR A 4 -32.77 19.63 3.25
C THR A 4 -32.41 18.99 4.59
N LEU A 5 -31.21 19.27 5.10
CA LEU A 5 -30.70 18.66 6.34
C LEU A 5 -30.95 19.51 7.59
N ALA A 6 -31.19 20.80 7.43
CA ALA A 6 -31.42 21.70 8.55
C ALA A 6 -32.15 22.97 8.10
N SER A 7 -33.27 23.31 8.76
CA SER A 7 -33.82 24.65 8.72
C SER A 7 -33.28 25.41 9.92
N VAL A 8 -32.58 26.52 9.71
CA VAL A 8 -32.17 27.39 10.82
C VAL A 8 -33.27 28.43 11.01
N MET A 9 -33.88 28.52 12.20
CA MET A 9 -34.64 29.71 12.55
C MET A 9 -33.64 30.85 12.70
N THR A 10 -33.68 31.82 11.79
CA THR A 10 -32.95 33.08 11.99
C THR A 10 -33.63 33.85 13.12
N THR A 11 -33.15 33.65 14.35
CA THR A 11 -33.47 34.42 15.56
C THR A 11 -34.93 34.30 16.06
N PRO A 12 -35.20 34.04 17.36
CA PRO A 12 -36.57 34.14 17.87
C PRO A 12 -36.96 35.63 17.96
N ALA A 13 -37.89 36.08 17.11
CA ALA A 13 -38.84 37.19 17.32
C ALA A 13 -39.22 37.99 16.04
N ASP A 14 -39.50 37.35 14.90
CA ASP A 14 -40.27 38.04 13.85
C ASP A 14 -41.28 37.08 13.18
N PRO A 15 -42.57 37.15 13.55
CA PRO A 15 -43.62 36.32 12.93
C PRO A 15 -43.85 36.64 11.43
N ASN A 16 -43.23 37.70 10.88
CA ASN A 16 -43.31 38.07 9.48
C ASN A 16 -42.09 37.68 8.63
N LYS A 17 -41.04 37.09 9.22
CA LYS A 17 -39.89 36.60 8.44
C LYS A 17 -40.17 35.21 7.87
N LYS A 18 -40.23 35.12 6.54
CA LYS A 18 -40.32 33.85 5.81
C LYS A 18 -39.18 32.92 6.25
N ARG A 19 -39.52 31.69 6.62
CA ARG A 19 -38.56 30.62 6.91
C ARG A 19 -37.64 30.46 5.69
N HIS A 20 -36.34 30.69 5.88
CA HIS A 20 -35.35 30.46 4.84
C HIS A 20 -34.73 29.08 5.05
N ASP A 21 -35.22 28.09 4.29
CA ASP A 21 -34.61 26.77 4.27
C ASP A 21 -33.28 26.83 3.53
N VAL A 22 -32.21 26.39 4.19
CA VAL A 22 -30.88 26.30 3.58
C VAL A 22 -30.72 24.91 2.97
N VAL A 23 -30.66 24.84 1.65
CA VAL A 23 -30.37 23.60 0.93
C VAL A 23 -28.86 23.34 0.95
N ILE A 24 -28.43 22.36 1.75
CA ILE A 24 -27.04 21.93 1.81
C ILE A 24 -26.80 20.88 0.71
N LYS A 25 -25.93 21.21 -0.26
CA LYS A 25 -25.52 20.26 -1.30
C LYS A 25 -24.49 19.28 -0.73
N MET A 26 -24.94 18.04 -0.53
CA MET A 26 -24.08 16.93 -0.13
C MET A 26 -23.25 16.36 -1.28
N VAL A 27 -22.02 15.96 -0.99
CA VAL A 27 -21.22 15.12 -1.89
C VAL A 27 -21.94 13.79 -2.16
N LYS A 28 -21.89 13.36 -3.41
CA LYS A 28 -22.38 12.04 -3.81
C LYS A 28 -21.41 10.95 -3.37
N LEU A 29 -21.95 9.83 -2.89
CA LEU A 29 -21.18 8.60 -2.81
C LEU A 29 -20.88 8.14 -4.25
N ALA A 30 -19.60 7.87 -4.53
CA ALA A 30 -19.11 7.64 -5.88
C ALA A 30 -18.45 6.27 -6.03
N ASN A 31 -18.05 5.97 -7.26
CA ASN A 31 -17.24 4.81 -7.59
C ASN A 31 -15.77 5.11 -7.34
N TYR A 32 -15.08 4.18 -6.71
CA TYR A 32 -13.63 4.21 -6.54
C TYR A 32 -13.03 2.87 -6.93
N GLN A 33 -11.77 2.89 -7.34
CA GLN A 33 -10.99 1.71 -7.56
C GLN A 33 -9.84 1.66 -6.58
N ILE A 34 -9.82 0.64 -5.73
CA ILE A 34 -8.71 0.37 -4.81
C ILE A 34 -7.72 -0.53 -5.53
N ASN A 35 -6.46 -0.10 -5.59
CA ASN A 35 -5.36 -0.83 -6.19
C ASN A 35 -4.30 -1.10 -5.13
N LEU A 36 -3.83 -2.34 -5.05
CA LEU A 36 -2.71 -2.74 -4.19
C LEU A 36 -1.85 -3.72 -4.97
N ARG A 37 -0.53 -3.53 -4.96
CA ARG A 37 0.36 -4.40 -5.74
C ARG A 37 1.75 -4.53 -5.17
N SER A 38 2.33 -5.70 -5.39
CA SER A 38 3.69 -6.07 -5.05
C SER A 38 4.54 -6.16 -6.32
N PHE A 39 5.68 -5.48 -6.35
CA PHE A 39 6.59 -5.47 -7.50
C PHE A 39 8.05 -5.51 -7.06
N HIS A 40 8.91 -6.04 -7.90
CA HIS A 40 10.35 -6.01 -7.69
C HIS A 40 10.99 -4.90 -8.53
N PRO A 41 11.66 -3.90 -7.94
CA PRO A 41 12.09 -2.73 -8.70
C PRO A 41 13.22 -3.03 -9.68
N ASN A 42 14.07 -4.00 -9.38
CA ASN A 42 15.22 -4.37 -10.21
C ASN A 42 14.81 -5.24 -11.41
N LYS A 43 15.65 -5.29 -12.45
CA LYS A 43 15.42 -6.15 -13.63
C LYS A 43 15.38 -7.63 -13.27
N GLN A 44 16.19 -8.02 -12.29
CA GLN A 44 16.20 -9.34 -11.68
C GLN A 44 16.29 -9.19 -10.16
N PHE A 45 15.88 -10.24 -9.46
CA PHE A 45 16.02 -10.35 -8.02
C PHE A 45 17.51 -10.44 -7.65
N GLU A 46 17.83 -10.16 -6.39
CA GLU A 46 19.19 -10.37 -5.89
C GLU A 46 19.55 -11.88 -5.87
N ALA A 47 20.81 -12.21 -5.58
CA ALA A 47 21.29 -13.59 -5.56
C ALA A 47 20.45 -14.52 -4.66
N LYS A 48 19.98 -14.02 -3.50
CA LYS A 48 19.08 -14.74 -2.57
C LYS A 48 17.64 -14.92 -3.09
N GLY A 49 17.33 -14.29 -4.22
CA GLY A 49 16.12 -14.51 -5.01
C GLY A 49 16.40 -15.23 -6.32
N PHE A 50 17.55 -15.91 -6.44
CA PHE A 50 17.95 -16.72 -7.59
C PHE A 50 17.87 -15.99 -8.95
N PHE A 51 17.98 -14.65 -8.93
CA PHE A 51 17.94 -13.81 -10.12
C PHE A 51 16.69 -13.99 -11.02
N PHE A 52 15.56 -14.37 -10.43
CA PHE A 52 14.27 -14.36 -11.15
C PHE A 52 13.96 -12.95 -11.68
N HIS A 53 13.23 -12.89 -12.78
CA HIS A 53 12.83 -11.62 -13.39
C HIS A 53 12.03 -10.74 -12.42
N GLY A 54 12.42 -9.47 -12.33
CA GLY A 54 11.67 -8.42 -11.65
C GLY A 54 10.90 -7.51 -12.61
N ASP A 55 10.36 -6.42 -12.07
CA ASP A 55 9.48 -5.50 -12.79
C ASP A 55 10.22 -4.30 -13.41
N ASN A 56 11.48 -4.07 -13.02
CA ASN A 56 12.36 -3.07 -13.62
C ASN A 56 11.75 -1.65 -13.71
N ARG A 57 11.16 -1.18 -12.61
CA ARG A 57 10.44 0.11 -12.54
C ARG A 57 10.47 0.71 -11.14
N GLY A 58 10.20 2.01 -11.05
CA GLY A 58 9.89 2.69 -9.79
C GLY A 58 8.43 2.54 -9.35
N PHE A 59 8.08 3.26 -8.29
CA PHE A 59 6.69 3.44 -7.86
C PHE A 59 5.88 4.15 -8.94
N SER A 60 4.59 3.86 -9.03
CA SER A 60 3.75 4.36 -10.12
C SER A 60 2.27 4.45 -9.74
N LEU A 61 1.55 5.34 -10.41
CA LEU A 61 0.09 5.37 -10.43
C LEU A 61 -0.47 4.81 -11.75
N GLY A 62 0.39 4.23 -12.59
CA GLY A 62 0.02 3.59 -13.84
C GLY A 62 -0.95 2.41 -13.65
N THR A 63 -1.66 2.07 -14.71
CA THR A 63 -2.64 0.99 -14.74
C THR A 63 -1.91 -0.35 -14.58
N SER A 64 -2.35 -1.19 -13.64
CA SER A 64 -1.80 -2.54 -13.50
C SER A 64 -2.10 -3.36 -14.76
N TYR A 65 -1.06 -3.94 -15.36
CA TYR A 65 -1.15 -4.63 -16.64
C TYR A 65 -0.71 -6.09 -16.52
N PHE A 66 -1.52 -7.02 -17.02
CA PHE A 66 -1.19 -8.45 -17.07
C PHE A 66 -0.57 -8.81 -18.43
N LEU A 67 0.70 -9.22 -18.41
CA LEU A 67 1.40 -9.71 -19.61
C LEU A 67 1.01 -11.16 -19.85
N THR A 68 0.29 -11.43 -20.94
CA THR A 68 -0.08 -12.80 -21.32
C THR A 68 1.09 -13.57 -21.96
N LYS A 69 2.17 -12.86 -22.34
CA LYS A 69 3.39 -13.41 -22.95
C LYS A 69 4.60 -12.60 -22.49
N ALA A 70 5.73 -13.27 -22.25
CA ALA A 70 6.97 -12.66 -21.77
C ALA A 70 7.48 -11.48 -22.64
N ASN A 71 7.25 -11.53 -23.96
CA ASN A 71 7.74 -10.52 -24.91
C ASN A 71 6.71 -9.46 -25.30
N GLN A 72 5.54 -9.44 -24.65
CA GLN A 72 4.53 -8.43 -24.93
C GLN A 72 4.98 -7.06 -24.39
N LYS A 73 4.85 -6.00 -25.20
CA LYS A 73 5.13 -4.64 -24.73
C LYS A 73 4.05 -4.21 -23.74
N VAL A 74 4.48 -3.63 -22.63
CA VAL A 74 3.59 -2.98 -21.67
C VAL A 74 3.06 -1.68 -22.31
N PRO A 75 1.75 -1.37 -22.21
CA PRO A 75 1.20 -0.11 -22.67
C PRO A 75 1.89 1.11 -22.02
N ILE A 76 1.77 2.28 -22.64
CA ILE A 76 2.45 3.51 -22.20
C ILE A 76 2.10 3.89 -20.75
N ASP A 77 0.85 3.67 -20.33
CA ASP A 77 0.36 3.93 -18.97
C ASP A 77 0.39 2.69 -18.06
N GLY A 78 0.80 1.54 -18.61
CA GLY A 78 0.78 0.24 -17.95
C GLY A 78 2.03 0.00 -17.10
N VAL A 79 1.88 -0.79 -16.03
CA VAL A 79 3.01 -1.29 -15.25
C VAL A 79 2.86 -2.76 -14.89
N THR A 80 3.98 -3.46 -14.77
CA THR A 80 4.03 -4.85 -14.34
C THR A 80 4.09 -4.96 -12.82
N SER A 81 3.72 -6.10 -12.25
CA SER A 81 3.85 -6.42 -10.82
C SER A 81 4.00 -7.93 -10.65
N ARG A 82 4.65 -8.35 -9.56
CA ARG A 82 4.69 -9.76 -9.16
C ARG A 82 3.29 -10.25 -8.77
N VAL A 83 2.52 -9.45 -8.04
CA VAL A 83 1.09 -9.67 -7.80
C VAL A 83 0.42 -8.32 -7.71
N TRP A 84 -0.77 -8.16 -8.28
CA TRP A 84 -1.59 -6.98 -8.07
C TRP A 84 -3.05 -7.36 -7.85
N SER A 85 -3.74 -6.59 -7.02
CA SER A 85 -5.18 -6.67 -6.79
C SER A 85 -5.86 -5.35 -7.16
N ARG A 86 -7.07 -5.47 -7.71
CA ARG A 86 -7.90 -4.33 -8.10
C ARG A 86 -9.36 -4.60 -7.78
N SER A 87 -9.97 -3.62 -7.11
CA SER A 87 -11.36 -3.69 -6.67
C SER A 87 -12.10 -2.43 -7.05
N ASN A 88 -13.15 -2.55 -7.86
CA ASN A 88 -14.07 -1.44 -8.13
C ASN A 88 -15.17 -1.47 -7.06
N ILE A 89 -15.30 -0.38 -6.31
CA ILE A 89 -16.28 -0.23 -5.24
C ILE A 89 -17.24 0.90 -5.57
N ASN A 90 -18.54 0.64 -5.45
CA ASN A 90 -19.58 1.66 -5.56
C ASN A 90 -20.12 1.96 -4.17
N LEU A 91 -19.66 3.06 -3.56
CA LEU A 91 -20.08 3.39 -2.19
C LEU A 91 -21.58 3.71 -2.09
N ALA A 92 -22.22 4.13 -3.19
CA ALA A 92 -23.66 4.39 -3.19
C ALA A 92 -24.51 3.10 -3.13
N GLN A 93 -23.93 1.96 -3.49
CA GLN A 93 -24.61 0.65 -3.48
C GLN A 93 -24.32 -0.17 -2.22
N ILE A 94 -23.42 0.31 -1.35
CA ILE A 94 -23.03 -0.39 -0.13
C ILE A 94 -23.80 0.23 1.06
N ASN A 95 -24.84 -0.46 1.52
CA ASN A 95 -25.68 -0.03 2.64
C ASN A 95 -25.54 -0.91 3.90
N GLN A 96 -24.94 -2.09 3.77
CA GLN A 96 -24.71 -3.03 4.87
C GLN A 96 -23.39 -3.78 4.68
N SER A 97 -22.88 -4.36 5.76
CA SER A 97 -21.69 -5.21 5.78
C SER A 97 -21.87 -6.44 4.88
N GLN A 98 -20.90 -6.72 4.02
CA GLN A 98 -20.98 -7.80 3.05
C GLN A 98 -19.59 -8.22 2.53
N SER A 99 -19.51 -9.42 1.96
CA SER A 99 -18.39 -9.77 1.09
C SER A 99 -18.63 -9.16 -0.28
N LEU A 100 -17.64 -8.46 -0.82
CA LEU A 100 -17.75 -7.87 -2.15
C LEU A 100 -17.36 -8.91 -3.22
N PRO A 101 -17.71 -8.68 -4.51
CA PRO A 101 -17.19 -9.48 -5.60
C PRO A 101 -15.68 -9.61 -5.48
N ARG A 102 -15.15 -10.80 -5.82
CA ARG A 102 -13.72 -11.08 -5.66
C ARG A 102 -12.91 -10.00 -6.39
N PRO A 103 -11.86 -9.46 -5.74
CA PRO A 103 -10.94 -8.56 -6.42
C PRO A 103 -10.36 -9.27 -7.65
N ILE A 104 -10.08 -8.51 -8.70
CA ILE A 104 -9.26 -9.01 -9.80
C ILE A 104 -7.85 -9.11 -9.24
N VAL A 105 -7.28 -10.31 -9.24
CA VAL A 105 -5.90 -10.56 -8.79
C VAL A 105 -5.14 -11.27 -9.90
N GLU A 106 -4.01 -10.72 -10.30
CA GLU A 106 -3.20 -11.24 -11.39
C GLU A 106 -1.70 -11.08 -11.08
N SER A 107 -0.86 -11.79 -11.83
CA SER A 107 0.60 -11.79 -11.69
C SER A 107 1.24 -11.67 -13.06
N ASN A 108 2.24 -10.79 -13.24
CA ASN A 108 3.00 -10.79 -14.49
C ASN A 108 3.91 -12.00 -14.59
N THR A 109 4.30 -12.34 -15.82
CA THR A 109 5.20 -13.45 -16.09
C THR A 109 6.43 -13.40 -15.18
N SER A 110 6.73 -14.55 -14.58
CA SER A 110 7.96 -14.80 -13.83
C SER A 110 8.84 -15.72 -14.66
N GLY A 111 10.15 -15.55 -14.60
CA GLY A 111 11.07 -16.45 -15.30
C GLY A 111 12.43 -16.48 -14.64
N PRO A 112 13.16 -17.59 -14.80
CA PRO A 112 14.45 -17.82 -14.17
C PRO A 112 15.56 -16.99 -14.81
N LEU A 113 16.75 -17.02 -14.19
CA LEU A 113 17.98 -16.58 -14.83
C LEU A 113 18.22 -17.38 -16.13
N ARG A 114 18.73 -16.71 -17.17
CA ARG A 114 19.13 -17.35 -18.43
C ARG A 114 20.61 -17.10 -18.71
N ILE A 115 21.35 -18.16 -19.03
CA ILE A 115 22.73 -18.08 -19.53
C ILE A 115 22.74 -18.60 -20.96
N ALA A 116 23.24 -17.79 -21.90
CA ALA A 116 23.18 -18.07 -23.34
C ALA A 116 21.76 -18.46 -23.84
N GLY A 117 20.72 -17.84 -23.25
CA GLY A 117 19.31 -18.09 -23.59
C GLY A 117 18.67 -19.30 -22.86
N VAL A 118 19.48 -20.16 -22.24
CA VAL A 118 19.01 -21.36 -21.54
C VAL A 118 18.57 -21.03 -20.10
N PRO A 119 17.35 -21.40 -19.68
CA PRO A 119 16.87 -21.14 -18.32
C PRO A 119 17.60 -22.01 -17.29
N ILE A 120 17.99 -21.40 -16.17
CA ILE A 120 18.66 -22.06 -15.04
C ILE A 120 17.69 -22.18 -13.89
N LEU A 121 17.47 -23.41 -13.39
CA LEU A 121 16.64 -23.70 -12.22
C LEU A 121 15.15 -23.30 -12.36
N GLY A 122 14.59 -23.31 -13.57
CA GLY A 122 13.18 -23.00 -13.76
C GLY A 122 12.67 -22.97 -15.19
N HIS A 123 11.46 -22.46 -15.34
CA HIS A 123 10.75 -22.22 -16.61
C HIS A 123 9.99 -20.89 -16.53
N ASP A 124 9.53 -20.36 -17.66
CA ASP A 124 8.69 -19.15 -17.64
C ASP A 124 7.28 -19.50 -17.15
N GLU A 125 6.80 -18.79 -16.15
CA GLU A 125 5.46 -18.93 -15.58
C GLU A 125 4.59 -17.76 -16.03
N ASP A 126 3.58 -18.02 -16.86
CA ASP A 126 2.71 -17.01 -17.46
C ASP A 126 1.35 -16.87 -16.76
N TYR A 127 1.07 -17.69 -15.74
CA TYR A 127 -0.14 -17.65 -14.93
C TYR A 127 -1.44 -17.71 -15.74
N LYS A 128 -1.46 -18.29 -16.94
CA LYS A 128 -2.72 -18.42 -17.72
C LYS A 128 -3.71 -19.38 -17.10
N ASP A 129 -3.19 -20.46 -16.49
CA ASP A 129 -4.02 -21.46 -15.81
C ASP A 129 -4.49 -20.90 -14.47
N LYS A 130 -5.81 -20.88 -14.29
CA LYS A 130 -6.50 -20.41 -13.09
C LYS A 130 -6.01 -21.11 -11.82
N LYS A 131 -5.52 -22.35 -11.91
CA LYS A 131 -4.96 -23.11 -10.77
C LYS A 131 -3.74 -22.42 -10.16
N TYR A 132 -2.90 -21.80 -10.98
CA TYR A 132 -1.65 -21.18 -10.55
C TYR A 132 -1.76 -19.67 -10.37
N LYS A 133 -2.89 -19.07 -10.74
CA LYS A 133 -3.14 -17.64 -10.56
C LYS A 133 -3.15 -17.25 -9.08
N PRO A 134 -2.67 -16.05 -8.74
CA PRO A 134 -2.86 -15.49 -7.41
C PRO A 134 -4.35 -15.34 -7.10
N THR A 135 -4.71 -15.30 -5.83
CA THR A 135 -6.09 -15.10 -5.39
C THR A 135 -6.19 -14.00 -4.35
N GLY A 136 -7.40 -13.52 -4.11
CA GLY A 136 -7.63 -12.54 -3.08
C GLY A 136 -9.08 -12.44 -2.63
N THR A 137 -9.26 -11.70 -1.56
CA THR A 137 -10.55 -11.47 -0.91
C THR A 137 -10.72 -9.99 -0.59
N LEU A 138 -11.97 -9.55 -0.58
CA LEU A 138 -12.36 -8.21 -0.15
C LEU A 138 -13.67 -8.31 0.62
N LYS A 139 -13.66 -7.79 1.85
CA LYS A 139 -14.84 -7.65 2.70
C LYS A 139 -15.02 -6.18 3.01
N VAL A 140 -16.28 -5.76 3.14
CA VAL A 140 -16.63 -4.43 3.63
C VAL A 140 -17.52 -4.57 4.87
N THR A 141 -17.18 -3.82 5.90
CA THR A 141 -17.98 -3.62 7.11
C THR A 141 -18.51 -2.20 7.07
N VAL A 142 -19.82 -2.04 7.21
CA VAL A 142 -20.50 -0.75 7.23
C VAL A 142 -21.03 -0.55 8.65
N PRO A 143 -20.50 0.41 9.42
CA PRO A 143 -21.05 0.76 10.73
C PRO A 143 -22.50 1.26 10.61
N ASP A 144 -23.28 1.09 11.68
CA ASP A 144 -24.67 1.55 11.72
C ASP A 144 -24.79 3.05 11.42
N VAL A 145 -25.65 3.36 10.45
CA VAL A 145 -25.85 4.71 9.94
C VAL A 145 -26.87 5.45 10.81
N LYS A 146 -26.40 6.36 11.66
CA LYS A 146 -27.28 7.26 12.43
C LYS A 146 -27.69 8.51 11.66
N PHE A 147 -26.87 8.93 10.69
CA PHE A 147 -27.03 10.16 9.92
C PHE A 147 -26.62 9.96 8.46
N GLU A 148 -27.16 10.78 7.55
CA GLU A 148 -26.80 10.77 6.13
C GLU A 148 -25.33 11.15 5.85
N SER A 149 -24.69 11.84 6.79
CA SER A 149 -23.28 12.22 6.79
C SER A 149 -22.74 12.24 8.22
N PRO A 150 -21.50 11.78 8.48
CA PRO A 150 -20.60 11.10 7.56
C PRO A 150 -21.02 9.64 7.27
N ARG A 151 -20.49 9.06 6.18
CA ARG A 151 -20.66 7.63 5.84
C ARG A 151 -19.30 6.93 5.88
N SER A 152 -19.19 5.88 6.69
CA SER A 152 -17.95 5.11 6.88
C SER A 152 -18.03 3.72 6.26
N PHE A 153 -16.91 3.26 5.71
CA PHE A 153 -16.75 1.95 5.08
C PHE A 153 -15.39 1.39 5.47
N ASN A 154 -15.37 0.24 6.13
CA ASN A 154 -14.14 -0.42 6.56
C ASN A 154 -13.91 -1.63 5.65
N PHE A 155 -12.83 -1.63 4.89
CA PHE A 155 -12.48 -2.70 3.98
C PHE A 155 -11.34 -3.52 4.57
N THR A 156 -11.50 -4.84 4.54
CA THR A 156 -10.42 -5.79 4.78
C THR A 156 -10.16 -6.54 3.50
N SER A 157 -8.94 -6.48 3.01
CA SER A 157 -8.53 -7.20 1.80
C SER A 157 -7.25 -7.97 2.02
N HIS A 158 -7.12 -9.05 1.25
CA HIS A 158 -5.97 -9.93 1.25
C HIS A 158 -5.74 -10.38 -0.18
N TYR A 159 -4.50 -10.36 -0.66
CA TYR A 159 -4.12 -11.14 -1.82
C TYR A 159 -2.91 -12.00 -1.49
N HIS A 160 -2.81 -13.11 -2.19
CA HIS A 160 -1.62 -13.94 -2.15
C HIS A 160 -1.28 -14.51 -3.53
N GLY A 161 0.00 -14.81 -3.75
CA GLY A 161 0.48 -15.42 -4.98
C GLY A 161 1.75 -16.22 -4.77
N LYS A 162 2.07 -17.10 -5.72
CA LYS A 162 3.22 -18.01 -5.62
C LYS A 162 4.03 -17.99 -6.90
N ASN A 163 5.35 -18.07 -6.78
CA ASN A 163 6.21 -18.18 -7.94
C ASN A 163 6.36 -19.64 -8.41
N TYR A 164 5.57 -20.03 -9.42
CA TYR A 164 5.63 -21.38 -9.99
C TYR A 164 6.73 -21.55 -11.06
N ALA A 165 7.51 -20.51 -11.34
CA ALA A 165 8.61 -20.55 -12.30
C ALA A 165 9.82 -21.40 -11.85
N PHE A 166 9.89 -21.78 -10.57
CA PHE A 166 10.92 -22.70 -10.08
C PHE A 166 10.73 -24.10 -10.67
N ALA A 167 11.85 -24.75 -11.01
CA ALA A 167 11.84 -26.13 -11.50
C ALA A 167 11.08 -27.04 -10.52
N MET A 168 10.16 -27.87 -11.04
CA MET A 168 9.30 -28.78 -10.26
C MET A 168 8.26 -28.12 -9.34
N SER A 169 8.18 -26.78 -9.24
CA SER A 169 7.24 -26.11 -8.32
C SER A 169 5.78 -26.47 -8.62
N ARG A 170 5.37 -26.46 -9.89
CA ARG A 170 4.04 -26.91 -10.31
C ARG A 170 3.81 -28.38 -10.02
N THR A 171 4.75 -29.24 -10.40
CA THR A 171 4.65 -30.69 -10.20
C THR A 171 4.44 -31.03 -8.73
N VAL A 172 5.26 -30.46 -7.83
CA VAL A 172 5.11 -30.70 -6.39
C VAL A 172 3.75 -30.19 -5.89
N TYR A 173 3.29 -29.03 -6.36
CA TYR A 173 1.97 -28.50 -6.03
C TYR A 173 0.83 -29.39 -6.52
N ASP A 174 0.94 -29.94 -7.72
CA ASP A 174 -0.08 -30.81 -8.31
C ASP A 174 -0.24 -32.12 -7.54
N TYR A 175 0.86 -32.70 -7.05
CA TYR A 175 0.83 -33.94 -6.28
C TYR A 175 0.50 -33.75 -4.79
N THR A 176 0.92 -32.64 -4.18
CA THR A 176 0.88 -32.48 -2.71
C THR A 176 -0.04 -31.35 -2.23
N GLY A 177 -0.52 -30.49 -3.13
CA GLY A 177 -1.19 -29.24 -2.78
C GLY A 177 -0.28 -28.18 -2.16
N LYS A 178 1.04 -28.42 -2.09
CA LYS A 178 2.04 -27.52 -1.51
C LYS A 178 3.20 -27.31 -2.49
N SER A 179 3.88 -26.18 -2.38
CA SER A 179 5.15 -25.93 -3.09
C SER A 179 6.23 -25.60 -2.08
N PHE A 180 7.49 -25.85 -2.44
CA PHE A 180 8.66 -25.40 -1.69
C PHE A 180 8.93 -23.90 -1.87
N VAL A 181 8.27 -23.26 -2.84
CA VAL A 181 8.30 -21.81 -3.01
C VAL A 181 7.26 -21.20 -2.08
N PRO A 182 7.66 -20.29 -1.17
CA PRO A 182 6.71 -19.64 -0.28
C PRO A 182 5.69 -18.79 -1.05
N ASP A 183 4.53 -18.60 -0.43
CA ASP A 183 3.55 -17.61 -0.89
C ASP A 183 4.07 -16.19 -0.62
N LEU A 184 3.54 -15.25 -1.38
CA LEU A 184 3.64 -13.82 -1.17
C LEU A 184 2.26 -13.37 -0.70
N ASP A 185 2.16 -12.86 0.52
CA ASP A 185 0.93 -12.49 1.20
C ASP A 185 0.92 -11.01 1.58
N VAL A 186 -0.15 -10.30 1.20
CA VAL A 186 -0.36 -8.89 1.59
C VAL A 186 -1.80 -8.67 2.05
N ARG A 187 -1.93 -8.03 3.22
CA ARG A 187 -3.19 -7.68 3.87
C ARG A 187 -3.32 -6.17 3.96
N HIS A 188 -4.55 -5.70 3.86
CA HIS A 188 -4.86 -4.29 3.87
C HIS A 188 -6.17 -4.03 4.60
N GLU A 189 -6.09 -3.17 5.61
CA GLU A 189 -7.19 -2.60 6.36
C GLU A 189 -7.32 -1.13 5.95
N LEU A 190 -8.47 -0.79 5.36
CA LEU A 190 -8.76 0.51 4.77
C LEU A 190 -10.07 1.06 5.32
N MET A 191 -10.04 2.18 6.01
CA MET A 191 -11.26 2.94 6.29
C MET A 191 -11.41 4.04 5.24
N ILE A 192 -12.60 4.17 4.66
CA ILE A 192 -13.04 5.35 3.93
C ILE A 192 -14.22 5.96 4.68
N ARG A 193 -14.07 7.21 5.15
CA ARG A 193 -15.17 7.99 5.74
C ARG A 193 -15.42 9.22 4.91
N VAL A 194 -16.60 9.29 4.28
CA VAL A 194 -17.03 10.42 3.45
C VAL A 194 -17.84 11.38 4.29
N GLU A 195 -17.30 12.58 4.55
CA GLU A 195 -18.04 13.70 5.10
C GLU A 195 -18.67 14.49 3.94
N ARG A 196 -19.96 14.26 3.73
CA ARG A 196 -20.70 14.75 2.57
C ARG A 196 -21.07 16.23 2.68
N ILE A 197 -21.14 16.78 3.89
CA ILE A 197 -21.48 18.19 4.12
C ILE A 197 -20.24 19.07 3.94
N ASN A 198 -19.15 18.73 4.65
CA ASN A 198 -17.88 19.47 4.58
C ASN A 198 -16.99 19.08 3.39
N LYS A 199 -17.48 18.15 2.56
CA LYS A 199 -16.89 17.75 1.28
C LYS A 199 -15.44 17.24 1.40
N TYR A 200 -15.22 16.26 2.27
CA TYR A 200 -13.92 15.58 2.37
C TYR A 200 -14.06 14.07 2.58
N MET A 201 -12.99 13.35 2.26
CA MET A 201 -12.83 11.93 2.52
C MET A 201 -11.66 11.72 3.48
N ASP A 202 -11.94 11.08 4.61
CA ASP A 202 -10.92 10.56 5.51
C ASP A 202 -10.58 9.13 5.11
N ILE A 203 -9.27 8.83 5.02
CA ILE A 203 -8.74 7.53 4.63
C ILE A 203 -7.71 7.08 5.66
N THR A 204 -7.92 5.92 6.28
CA THR A 204 -6.82 5.20 6.96
C THR A 204 -6.41 4.02 6.10
N SER A 205 -5.10 3.79 5.94
CA SER A 205 -4.56 2.64 5.23
C SER A 205 -3.48 1.99 6.07
N LEU A 206 -3.74 0.77 6.51
CA LEU A 206 -2.82 -0.10 7.22
C LEU A 206 -2.54 -1.31 6.33
N VAL A 207 -1.29 -1.43 5.87
CA VAL A 207 -0.85 -2.57 5.06
C VAL A 207 0.25 -3.31 5.77
N TYR A 208 0.12 -4.63 5.78
CA TYR A 208 1.05 -5.55 6.42
C TYR A 208 1.06 -6.89 5.69
N GLY A 209 2.11 -7.66 5.88
CA GLY A 209 2.26 -8.95 5.22
C GLY A 209 3.72 -9.36 5.13
N ASP A 210 4.07 -9.93 3.99
CA ASP A 210 5.45 -10.25 3.66
C ASP A 210 6.30 -9.00 3.46
N GLY A 211 7.56 -9.07 3.92
CA GLY A 211 8.47 -7.94 3.81
C GLY A 211 9.01 -7.70 2.40
N PHE A 212 8.76 -8.64 1.48
CA PHE A 212 9.32 -8.67 0.13
C PHE A 212 8.22 -9.03 -0.89
N PRO A 213 8.18 -8.42 -2.08
CA PRO A 213 9.05 -7.37 -2.61
C PRO A 213 8.54 -5.97 -2.19
N ASN A 214 8.69 -4.95 -3.03
CA ASN A 214 8.12 -3.62 -2.75
C ASN A 214 6.60 -3.70 -2.91
N THR A 215 5.87 -2.90 -2.14
CA THR A 215 4.41 -2.85 -2.20
C THR A 215 3.96 -1.40 -2.39
N GLU A 216 2.93 -1.16 -3.18
CA GLU A 216 2.32 0.16 -3.33
C GLU A 216 0.80 0.05 -3.42
N GLY A 217 0.12 1.05 -2.88
CA GLY A 217 -1.34 1.14 -2.92
C GLY A 217 -1.80 2.53 -3.33
N PHE A 218 -2.88 2.59 -4.11
CA PHE A 218 -3.53 3.84 -4.48
C PHE A 218 -5.03 3.66 -4.70
N ILE A 219 -5.77 4.76 -4.60
CA ILE A 219 -7.19 4.82 -4.94
C ILE A 219 -7.35 5.70 -6.17
N GLN A 220 -8.23 5.29 -7.08
CA GLN A 220 -8.66 6.07 -8.23
C GLN A 220 -10.14 6.41 -8.10
N ASP A 221 -10.53 7.65 -8.40
CA ASP A 221 -11.94 8.04 -8.47
C ASP A 221 -12.58 7.74 -9.84
N ALA A 222 -13.86 8.09 -9.98
CA ALA A 222 -14.63 7.87 -11.20
C ALA A 222 -14.14 8.67 -12.43
N GLN A 223 -13.34 9.73 -12.25
CA GLN A 223 -12.75 10.53 -13.33
C GLN A 223 -11.31 10.11 -13.66
N GLY A 224 -10.75 9.13 -12.93
CA GLY A 224 -9.39 8.69 -13.14
C GLY A 224 -8.34 9.45 -12.33
N ASN A 225 -8.74 10.36 -11.44
CA ASN A 225 -7.81 11.01 -10.53
C ASN A 225 -7.32 9.98 -9.51
N LYS A 226 -6.03 9.99 -9.21
CA LYS A 226 -5.38 8.96 -8.40
C LYS A 226 -4.66 9.57 -7.21
N ILE A 227 -4.62 8.80 -6.13
CA ILE A 227 -3.87 9.16 -4.94
C ILE A 227 -3.22 7.93 -4.31
N PHE A 228 -1.93 8.01 -3.98
CA PHE A 228 -1.28 7.00 -3.15
C PHE A 228 -1.88 6.96 -1.74
N ILE A 229 -2.12 5.75 -1.26
CA ILE A 229 -2.46 5.48 0.14
C ILE A 229 -1.25 4.96 0.93
N GLY A 230 -0.18 4.55 0.24
CA GLY A 230 1.11 4.22 0.83
C GLY A 230 2.01 3.42 -0.10
N VAL A 231 3.28 3.34 0.27
CA VAL A 231 4.29 2.50 -0.39
C VAL A 231 5.21 1.86 0.64
N HIS A 232 5.81 0.75 0.26
CA HIS A 232 6.78 -0.02 1.04
C HIS A 232 7.97 -0.40 0.16
N ILE A 233 9.16 -0.18 0.68
CA ILE A 233 10.40 -0.66 0.08
C ILE A 233 10.77 -1.93 0.81
N ARG A 234 10.97 -3.00 0.03
CA ARG A 234 11.20 -4.34 0.55
C ARG A 234 12.29 -4.41 1.61
N ILE A 235 12.05 -5.25 2.59
CA ILE A 235 12.99 -5.63 3.64
C ILE A 235 13.43 -7.08 3.44
N GLY A 236 14.67 -7.37 3.79
CA GLY A 236 15.30 -8.67 3.61
C GLY A 236 15.29 -9.15 2.17
N THR A 237 15.09 -10.46 1.96
CA THR A 237 15.17 -11.14 0.66
C THR A 237 14.05 -12.17 0.52
N PRO A 238 13.75 -12.71 -0.67
CA PRO A 238 12.71 -13.74 -0.83
C PRO A 238 12.91 -14.92 0.13
N ALA A 239 14.17 -15.36 0.28
CA ALA A 239 14.54 -16.48 1.13
C ALA A 239 14.31 -16.24 2.63
N THR A 240 14.10 -15.00 3.07
CA THR A 240 13.98 -14.66 4.51
C THR A 240 12.65 -14.00 4.86
N HIS A 241 11.93 -13.42 3.90
CA HIS A 241 10.77 -12.54 4.16
C HIS A 241 9.47 -12.97 3.49
N LEU A 242 9.46 -14.14 2.85
CA LEU A 242 8.25 -14.78 2.30
C LEU A 242 7.83 -16.03 3.10
N PHE A 243 8.72 -16.64 3.88
CA PHE A 243 8.37 -17.86 4.61
C PHE A 243 7.44 -17.56 5.79
N GLY A 244 6.34 -18.32 5.88
CA GLY A 244 5.36 -18.25 6.98
C GLY A 244 4.27 -17.19 6.79
N ASP A 245 3.30 -17.14 7.70
CA ASP A 245 2.25 -16.12 7.70
C ASP A 245 2.75 -14.83 8.34
N ASN A 246 3.48 -14.04 7.56
CA ASN A 246 4.08 -12.81 8.07
C ASN A 246 3.04 -11.69 8.18
N LYS A 247 3.17 -10.91 9.26
CA LYS A 247 2.32 -9.74 9.53
C LYS A 247 3.18 -8.49 9.76
N ARG A 248 4.23 -8.33 8.94
CA ARG A 248 5.16 -7.22 9.08
C ARG A 248 4.49 -5.94 8.60
N LEU A 249 4.54 -4.89 9.41
CA LEU A 249 4.05 -3.58 9.02
C LEU A 249 4.80 -3.09 7.78
N MET A 250 4.05 -2.74 6.73
CA MET A 250 4.58 -2.09 5.53
C MET A 250 4.40 -0.58 5.66
N TRP A 251 3.15 -0.12 5.81
CA TRP A 251 2.82 1.27 6.11
C TRP A 251 1.55 1.41 6.94
N ALA A 252 1.42 2.57 7.57
CA ALA A 252 0.26 3.00 8.33
C ALA A 252 0.02 4.50 8.10
N ASN A 253 -0.96 4.85 7.28
CA ASN A 253 -1.23 6.24 6.88
C ASN A 253 -2.65 6.65 7.24
N ALA A 254 -2.83 7.93 7.61
CA ALA A 254 -4.13 8.57 7.76
C ALA A 254 -4.11 9.92 7.04
N ILE A 255 -4.96 10.06 6.03
CA ILE A 255 -5.04 11.24 5.18
C ILE A 255 -6.48 11.71 5.03
N ARG A 256 -6.67 13.00 4.77
CA ARG A 256 -7.93 13.61 4.36
C ARG A 256 -7.76 14.24 2.99
N ILE A 257 -8.69 14.01 2.10
CA ILE A 257 -8.70 14.59 0.75
C ILE A 257 -9.98 15.41 0.59
N GLY A 258 -9.88 16.60 0.00
CA GLY A 258 -11.07 17.34 -0.42
C GLY A 258 -11.85 16.59 -1.50
N LEU A 259 -13.16 16.78 -1.54
CA LEU A 259 -14.05 16.19 -2.55
C LEU A 259 -14.81 17.28 -3.31
N LYS A 260 -15.08 17.01 -4.59
CA LYS A 260 -16.06 17.76 -5.38
C LYS A 260 -17.47 17.21 -5.11
N GLU A 261 -18.51 17.93 -5.54
CA GLU A 261 -19.91 17.54 -5.30
C GLU A 261 -20.28 16.18 -5.93
N ASP A 262 -19.60 15.82 -7.02
CA ASP A 262 -19.79 14.53 -7.71
C ASP A 262 -19.07 13.36 -7.02
N GLY A 263 -18.32 13.61 -5.93
CA GLY A 263 -17.53 12.61 -5.21
C GLY A 263 -16.14 12.38 -5.77
N THR A 264 -15.68 13.15 -6.76
CA THR A 264 -14.29 13.05 -7.26
C THR A 264 -13.32 13.82 -6.37
N PHE A 265 -12.04 13.44 -6.43
CA PHE A 265 -11.01 14.07 -5.63
C PHE A 265 -10.81 15.54 -6.03
N ALA A 266 -10.76 16.41 -5.03
CA ALA A 266 -10.17 17.74 -5.16
C ALA A 266 -8.65 17.65 -4.99
N ASN A 267 -7.93 18.75 -5.27
CA ASN A 267 -6.47 18.75 -5.15
C ASN A 267 -5.97 18.98 -3.71
N THR A 268 -6.85 19.25 -2.73
CA THR A 268 -6.45 19.51 -1.34
C THR A 268 -6.25 18.22 -0.55
N LEU A 269 -5.15 18.16 0.22
CA LEU A 269 -4.80 17.01 1.04
C LEU A 269 -4.25 17.42 2.41
N TRP A 270 -4.64 16.66 3.44
CA TRP A 270 -4.10 16.77 4.78
C TRP A 270 -3.59 15.42 5.25
N VAL A 271 -2.39 15.37 5.82
CA VAL A 271 -1.81 14.17 6.41
C VAL A 271 -1.93 14.29 7.92
N PHE A 272 -2.50 13.27 8.56
CA PHE A 272 -2.62 13.15 10.02
C PHE A 272 -1.65 12.11 10.55
N ALA A 273 -1.45 11.03 9.79
CA ALA A 273 -0.52 9.96 10.13
C ALA A 273 0.28 9.53 8.88
N GLN A 274 1.60 9.39 9.00
CA GLN A 274 2.42 8.70 8.00
C GLN A 274 3.45 7.80 8.67
N GLY A 275 3.32 6.49 8.48
CA GLY A 275 4.07 5.48 9.19
C GLY A 275 4.69 4.44 8.29
N LEU A 276 5.89 3.99 8.65
CA LEU A 276 6.59 2.90 7.96
C LEU A 276 7.12 1.87 8.97
N GLY A 277 7.12 0.60 8.55
CA GLY A 277 7.84 -0.45 9.26
C GLY A 277 9.34 -0.31 9.04
N GLY A 278 10.09 -0.26 10.14
CA GLY A 278 11.55 -0.30 10.09
C GLY A 278 12.29 0.99 9.76
N PRO A 279 13.57 1.17 10.17
CA PRO A 279 14.39 2.25 9.67
C PRO A 279 14.86 1.88 8.26
N LYS A 280 15.02 2.90 7.43
CA LYS A 280 15.35 2.70 6.02
C LYS A 280 16.77 2.17 5.84
N GLU A 281 17.69 2.49 6.73
CA GLU A 281 19.12 2.24 6.59
C GLU A 281 19.49 0.75 6.75
N TYR A 282 18.58 -0.07 7.27
CA TYR A 282 18.84 -1.47 7.64
C TYR A 282 17.80 -2.42 7.05
N ARG A 283 17.28 -2.07 5.86
CA ARG A 283 16.28 -2.90 5.18
C ARG A 283 16.79 -4.31 4.90
N ASP A 284 18.09 -4.49 4.67
CA ASP A 284 18.71 -5.80 4.42
C ASP A 284 18.88 -6.66 5.70
N ASP A 285 18.85 -6.06 6.90
CA ASP A 285 19.14 -6.74 8.18
C ASP A 285 17.89 -7.29 8.90
N TYR A 286 16.71 -6.92 8.42
CA TYR A 286 15.43 -7.44 8.91
C TYR A 286 15.39 -8.96 8.91
N GLY A 287 14.82 -9.57 9.95
CA GLY A 287 14.58 -11.02 10.07
C GLY A 287 15.82 -11.91 10.12
N LEU A 288 17.02 -11.36 9.96
CA LEU A 288 18.30 -12.06 10.11
C LEU A 288 18.88 -11.93 11.53
N THR A 289 18.33 -11.01 12.32
CA THR A 289 18.92 -10.52 13.56
C THR A 289 17.83 -10.29 14.60
N ILE A 290 18.17 -10.40 15.88
CA ILE A 290 17.22 -10.12 16.97
C ILE A 290 17.10 -8.60 17.10
N GLU A 291 15.88 -8.07 16.95
CA GLU A 291 15.62 -6.65 17.09
C GLU A 291 15.46 -6.25 18.56
N ARG A 292 16.13 -5.16 18.97
CA ARG A 292 15.98 -4.53 20.28
C ARG A 292 15.80 -3.02 20.14
N LYS A 293 15.07 -2.43 21.09
CA LYS A 293 14.97 -0.97 21.19
C LYS A 293 16.33 -0.39 21.58
N GLY A 294 16.75 0.68 20.92
CA GLY A 294 17.99 1.39 21.24
C GLY A 294 17.94 2.85 20.83
N ASN A 295 18.79 3.68 21.44
CA ASN A 295 18.82 5.12 21.16
C ASN A 295 19.44 5.47 19.79
N ILE A 296 20.22 4.54 19.24
CA ILE A 296 20.91 4.68 17.96
C ILE A 296 20.67 3.38 17.18
N THR A 297 20.43 3.51 15.88
CA THR A 297 20.31 2.36 15.01
C THR A 297 21.70 1.80 14.71
N ARG A 298 21.99 0.55 15.12
CA ARG A 298 23.27 -0.12 14.84
C ARG A 298 23.15 -1.64 14.89
N ARG A 299 24.02 -2.29 14.11
CA ARG A 299 24.21 -3.74 14.10
C ARG A 299 25.40 -4.13 14.99
N MET A 300 25.21 -5.05 15.93
CA MET A 300 26.30 -5.61 16.73
C MET A 300 26.60 -7.03 16.25
N VAL A 301 27.79 -7.22 15.67
CA VAL A 301 28.32 -8.53 15.30
C VAL A 301 29.27 -8.97 16.40
N GLU A 302 29.03 -10.14 17.01
CA GLU A 302 29.94 -10.68 18.00
C GLU A 302 31.17 -11.29 17.29
N PRO A 303 32.38 -10.70 17.40
CA PRO A 303 33.49 -11.05 16.51
C PRO A 303 34.09 -12.43 16.77
N LEU A 304 33.84 -13.00 17.95
CA LEU A 304 34.53 -14.21 18.43
C LEU A 304 33.66 -15.46 18.38
N THR A 305 32.33 -15.32 18.34
CA THR A 305 31.40 -16.44 18.56
C THR A 305 30.52 -16.75 17.34
N GLN A 306 30.54 -15.90 16.31
CA GLN A 306 29.61 -15.95 15.16
C GLN A 306 28.12 -16.04 15.58
N GLN A 307 27.78 -15.59 16.79
CA GLN A 307 26.41 -15.67 17.29
C GLN A 307 25.45 -14.73 16.55
N ALA A 308 24.16 -15.00 16.72
CA ALA A 308 23.07 -14.22 16.17
C ALA A 308 23.30 -12.72 16.43
N THR A 309 23.43 -11.97 15.34
CA THR A 309 23.63 -10.53 15.41
C THR A 309 22.41 -9.86 16.07
N ILE A 310 22.65 -8.82 16.88
CA ILE A 310 21.58 -8.00 17.48
C ILE A 310 21.47 -6.68 16.71
N PHE A 311 20.24 -6.31 16.37
CA PHE A 311 19.90 -5.06 15.71
C PHE A 311 19.23 -4.12 16.71
N PHE A 312 19.88 -3.00 17.02
CA PHE A 312 19.28 -1.94 17.85
C PHE A 312 18.70 -0.89 16.94
N TRP A 313 17.50 -0.41 17.27
CA TRP A 313 16.93 0.74 16.58
C TRP A 313 15.91 1.49 17.44
N ASN A 314 15.79 2.78 17.18
CA ASN A 314 14.91 3.67 17.92
C ASN A 314 13.53 3.69 17.29
N PHE A 315 12.74 2.62 17.50
CA PHE A 315 11.34 2.63 17.09
C PHE A 315 10.48 3.42 18.07
N GLN A 316 9.48 4.09 17.52
CA GLN A 316 8.49 4.84 18.27
C GLN A 316 7.39 3.90 18.78
N GLU A 317 6.78 4.29 19.90
CA GLU A 317 5.58 3.63 20.40
C GLU A 317 4.38 3.95 19.52
N ILE A 318 3.38 3.06 19.50
CA ILE A 318 2.13 3.24 18.74
C ILE A 318 1.43 4.58 19.09
N SER A 319 1.53 5.02 20.35
CA SER A 319 0.98 6.31 20.80
C SER A 319 1.63 7.53 20.14
N ALA A 320 2.76 7.39 19.42
CA ALA A 320 3.37 8.48 18.68
C ALA A 320 2.50 8.95 17.50
N ILE A 321 1.64 8.09 16.95
CA ILE A 321 0.75 8.40 15.82
C ILE A 321 -0.14 9.62 16.09
N THR A 322 -0.58 9.78 17.35
CA THR A 322 -1.48 10.87 17.76
C THR A 322 -0.74 12.05 18.41
N LYS A 323 0.60 12.02 18.50
CA LYS A 323 1.37 13.13 19.07
C LYS A 323 1.45 14.31 18.09
N LYS A 324 1.31 15.54 18.60
CA LYS A 324 1.30 16.76 17.77
C LYS A 324 2.63 17.09 17.08
N ASN A 325 3.77 16.58 17.59
CA ASN A 325 5.11 17.05 17.20
C ASN A 325 6.03 15.94 16.64
N TYR A 326 5.49 14.83 16.13
CA TYR A 326 6.37 13.83 15.52
C TYR A 326 6.75 14.24 14.10
N LYS A 327 8.00 13.95 13.71
CA LYS A 327 8.48 14.12 12.34
C LYS A 327 8.06 12.91 11.51
N ALA A 328 7.27 13.14 10.47
CA ALA A 328 6.91 12.09 9.53
C ALA A 328 8.11 11.66 8.65
N PRO A 329 8.18 10.37 8.25
CA PRO A 329 7.31 9.29 8.70
C PRO A 329 7.67 8.81 10.11
N PHE A 330 6.66 8.44 10.91
CA PHE A 330 6.91 7.71 12.14
C PHE A 330 7.40 6.28 11.84
N ARG A 331 8.25 5.74 12.72
CA ARG A 331 8.91 4.45 12.52
C ARG A 331 8.50 3.49 13.62
N LEU A 332 7.75 2.46 13.26
CA LEU A 332 7.24 1.46 14.18
C LEU A 332 7.94 0.13 13.99
N LYS A 333 8.13 -0.60 15.09
CA LYS A 333 8.52 -2.02 15.06
C LYS A 333 7.70 -2.82 14.05
N ILE A 334 8.34 -3.72 13.32
CA ILE A 334 7.69 -4.43 12.21
C ILE A 334 6.60 -5.40 12.67
N ASP A 335 6.68 -5.94 13.89
CA ASP A 335 5.77 -6.90 14.51
C ASP A 335 4.85 -6.24 15.56
N ASN A 336 4.47 -4.99 15.33
CA ASN A 336 3.62 -4.24 16.27
C ASN A 336 2.19 -4.79 16.40
N ASP A 337 1.51 -4.35 17.46
CA ASP A 337 0.07 -4.51 17.63
C ASP A 337 -0.70 -3.76 16.53
N LEU A 338 -1.09 -4.49 15.48
CA LEU A 338 -1.79 -3.97 14.31
C LEU A 338 -3.13 -3.32 14.68
N SER A 339 -3.88 -3.92 15.60
CA SER A 339 -5.15 -3.36 16.08
C SER A 339 -4.93 -2.07 16.86
N GLY A 340 -3.87 -2.00 17.66
CA GLY A 340 -3.43 -0.77 18.30
C GLY A 340 -3.09 0.34 17.30
N ILE A 341 -2.40 0.00 16.20
CA ILE A 341 -2.08 0.94 15.12
C ILE A 341 -3.36 1.42 14.42
N GLU A 342 -4.25 0.51 14.03
CA GLU A 342 -5.51 0.84 13.36
C GLU A 342 -6.33 1.85 14.19
N ASN A 343 -6.47 1.58 15.49
CA ASN A 343 -7.15 2.47 16.43
C ASN A 343 -6.49 3.85 16.48
N GLN A 344 -5.15 3.92 16.59
CA GLN A 344 -4.46 5.22 16.62
C GLN A 344 -4.54 5.97 15.29
N LEU A 345 -4.57 5.29 14.15
CA LEU A 345 -4.77 5.93 12.85
C LEU A 345 -6.13 6.63 12.80
N PHE A 346 -7.19 5.99 13.30
CA PHE A 346 -8.50 6.62 13.39
C PHE A 346 -8.52 7.81 14.35
N GLU A 347 -7.92 7.66 15.53
CA GLU A 347 -7.81 8.72 16.53
C GLU A 347 -6.99 9.91 16.05
N SER A 348 -6.06 9.72 15.11
CA SER A 348 -5.25 10.81 14.54
C SER A 348 -6.10 11.91 13.88
N PHE A 349 -7.31 11.63 13.38
CA PHE A 349 -8.20 12.65 12.84
C PHE A 349 -8.76 13.63 13.90
N LYS A 350 -8.59 13.32 15.19
CA LYS A 350 -8.97 14.21 16.30
C LYS A 350 -7.87 15.24 16.62
N THR A 351 -6.70 15.12 16.01
CA THR A 351 -5.60 16.08 16.15
C THR A 351 -5.48 16.94 14.88
N PRO A 352 -4.80 18.10 14.93
CA PRO A 352 -4.49 18.85 13.72
C PRO A 352 -3.62 18.04 12.77
N PRO A 353 -3.75 18.24 11.44
CA PRO A 353 -2.90 17.55 10.47
C PRO A 353 -1.44 17.96 10.64
N ILE A 354 -0.54 16.99 10.51
CA ILE A 354 0.92 17.20 10.56
C ILE A 354 1.47 17.85 9.29
N LEU A 355 0.75 17.71 8.16
CA LEU A 355 1.10 18.31 6.88
C LEU A 355 -0.19 18.70 6.14
N LYS A 356 -0.23 19.92 5.60
CA LYS A 356 -1.21 20.34 4.61
C LYS A 356 -0.48 20.42 3.27
N THR A 357 -1.00 19.75 2.24
CA THR A 357 -0.34 19.62 0.94
C THR A 357 -1.38 19.43 -0.16
N THR A 358 -0.93 19.12 -1.38
CA THR A 358 -1.81 18.77 -2.49
C THR A 358 -1.76 17.28 -2.81
N VAL A 359 -2.77 16.78 -3.54
CA VAL A 359 -2.77 15.40 -4.06
C VAL A 359 -1.56 15.20 -4.99
N GLN A 360 -1.23 16.21 -5.79
CA GLN A 360 -0.08 16.16 -6.69
C GLN A 360 1.25 16.03 -5.93
N ASP A 361 1.49 16.87 -4.93
CA ASP A 361 2.74 16.85 -4.15
C ASP A 361 2.88 15.57 -3.34
N TRP A 362 1.78 15.12 -2.73
CA TRP A 362 1.73 13.83 -2.03
C TRP A 362 2.08 12.67 -2.96
N ASN A 363 1.54 12.67 -4.18
CA ASN A 363 1.86 11.65 -5.16
C ASN A 363 3.33 11.73 -5.62
N ASN A 364 3.82 12.94 -5.88
CA ASN A 364 5.20 13.16 -6.33
C ASN A 364 6.22 12.66 -5.31
N MET A 365 5.97 12.87 -4.01
CA MET A 365 6.82 12.33 -2.94
C MET A 365 7.06 10.82 -3.08
N PHE A 366 6.05 10.04 -3.44
CA PHE A 366 6.20 8.58 -3.62
C PHE A 366 6.74 8.21 -5.01
N LEU A 367 6.31 8.90 -6.06
CA LEU A 367 6.83 8.67 -7.42
C LEU A 367 8.34 8.94 -7.51
N GLN A 368 8.82 9.86 -6.67
CA GLN A 368 10.22 10.24 -6.55
C GLN A 368 10.96 9.54 -5.42
N GLN A 369 10.34 8.56 -4.77
CA GLN A 369 11.05 7.75 -3.80
C GLN A 369 11.92 6.71 -4.52
N ASN A 370 13.22 6.69 -4.21
CA ASN A 370 14.11 5.64 -4.69
C ASN A 370 13.59 4.27 -4.24
N PRO A 371 13.18 3.37 -5.15
CA PRO A 371 12.55 2.10 -4.80
C PRO A 371 13.53 1.07 -4.22
N ASN A 372 14.82 1.40 -4.17
CA ASN A 372 15.88 0.63 -3.54
C ASN A 372 16.57 1.40 -2.40
N GLU A 373 15.97 2.49 -1.91
CA GLU A 373 16.54 3.28 -0.83
C GLU A 373 16.93 2.38 0.34
N GLY A 374 18.10 2.61 0.94
CA GLY A 374 18.52 1.90 2.15
C GLY A 374 18.79 0.39 1.97
N ARG A 375 18.99 -0.04 0.72
CA ARG A 375 19.47 -1.37 0.37
C ARG A 375 20.84 -1.31 -0.27
N SER A 376 21.60 -2.39 -0.12
CA SER A 376 22.87 -2.56 -0.81
C SER A 376 22.67 -2.57 -2.32
N LYS A 377 23.62 -1.99 -3.08
CA LYS A 377 23.56 -1.95 -4.55
C LYS A 377 23.57 -3.37 -5.12
N ALA A 378 22.59 -3.70 -5.94
CA ALA A 378 22.48 -5.00 -6.60
C ALA A 378 23.14 -5.01 -8.00
N ILE A 379 23.49 -6.19 -8.50
CA ILE A 379 24.06 -6.38 -9.85
C ILE A 379 23.08 -5.92 -10.93
N PHE A 380 21.78 -6.23 -10.76
CA PHE A 380 20.71 -5.89 -11.71
C PHE A 380 19.85 -4.71 -11.25
N GLN A 381 20.48 -3.78 -10.54
CA GLN A 381 19.86 -2.58 -9.99
C GLN A 381 19.02 -1.85 -11.04
N LEU A 382 17.85 -1.36 -10.63
CA LEU A 382 17.04 -0.44 -11.42
C LEU A 382 17.88 0.76 -11.89
N ASP A 383 17.82 1.05 -13.18
CA ASP A 383 18.43 2.24 -13.75
C ASP A 383 17.70 3.51 -13.28
N ASP A 384 18.44 4.54 -12.89
CA ASP A 384 17.89 5.80 -12.39
C ASP A 384 16.97 6.49 -13.39
N SER A 385 17.16 6.29 -14.71
CA SER A 385 16.29 6.82 -15.76
C SER A 385 14.87 6.21 -15.77
N LYS A 386 14.65 5.11 -15.06
CA LYS A 386 13.38 4.37 -15.05
C LYS A 386 12.44 4.76 -13.93
N TRP A 387 12.78 5.79 -13.17
CA TRP A 387 11.92 6.38 -12.16
C TRP A 387 12.13 7.89 -12.12
N LYS A 388 11.11 8.62 -11.65
CA LYS A 388 11.18 10.08 -11.60
C LYS A 388 12.05 10.48 -10.41
N LYS A 389 13.35 10.65 -10.57
CA LYS A 389 14.18 11.12 -9.46
C LYS A 389 13.70 12.50 -8.99
N THR A 390 13.79 12.80 -7.69
CA THR A 390 13.91 14.20 -7.30
C THR A 390 15.15 14.76 -8.00
N GLU A 391 15.03 15.92 -8.63
CA GLU A 391 16.22 16.70 -8.93
C GLU A 391 16.80 17.13 -7.57
N ASP A 392 17.53 16.25 -6.91
CA ASP A 392 18.24 16.61 -5.69
C ASP A 392 19.28 17.67 -6.08
N ASP A 393 19.16 18.82 -5.43
CA ASP A 393 20.17 19.87 -5.22
C ASP A 393 21.50 19.55 -5.90
N ASN A 394 21.75 20.19 -7.04
CA ASN A 394 23.09 20.34 -7.59
C ASN A 394 23.98 21.06 -6.57
N GLY A 395 24.59 20.29 -5.68
CA GLY A 395 25.79 20.62 -4.94
C GLY A 395 25.72 21.84 -4.04
N THR A 396 25.48 21.62 -2.75
CA THR A 396 26.34 22.24 -1.74
C THR A 396 27.50 21.31 -1.47
N LYS A 397 28.65 21.67 -2.04
CA LYS A 397 29.98 21.16 -1.67
C LYS A 397 30.29 21.43 -0.21
#